data_AF-A0A0C2XXI2-F1
#
_entry.id   AF-A0A0C2XXI2-F1
#
_cell.length_a   1.000
_cell.length_b   1.000
_cell.length_c   1.000
_cell.angle_alpha   90.00
_cell.angle_beta   90.00
_cell.angle_gamma   90.00
#
_symmetry.space_group_name_H-M   'P 1'
#
loop_
_entity.id
_entity.type
_entity.pdbx_description
1 polymer ?
#
loop_
_entity_poly.entity_id
_entity_poly.type
_entity_poly.pdbx_seq_one_letter_code
_entity_poly.pdbx_strand_id
1 'polypeptide(L)'
;MSAENQGAHSSSDRNAPPFRAGALSPEEIRGECPQFRILIIGKANAGKTTILRKVCNAKPDAKPIIYDAQGNEVVQEVRHVSPEPTKSFESLFKFLRRRKGRSGDALVPSTDAPNNSTDVLNPSTERGKHDIEYQLTYAGSNFIFHDSRGIESGSEDELKIVEEFIQKREQLVDWKNQLHVIWYCVPMDDHRPISGAEKAFFSLGTGRVPVVLIFTKFDALELKCYSELLEQGKGHKEASIQAPGLANDTFQKKYLPHVQEAKFPPKTYVCLSGLDKEDNQCSELSEKTMNILDDDILINLFVSTQQNNLDLCIERSIKNIWKIGTFSQMLLVYEIIAVFPNFW
;
A
#
# COMPACT_ATOMS: atom_id res chain seq x y z
N MET A 1 -9.70 13.67 -31.17
CA MET A 1 -9.57 15.07 -30.70
C MET A 1 -9.56 15.01 -29.19
N SER A 2 -8.37 15.15 -28.64
CA SER A 2 -8.05 14.96 -27.23
C SER A 2 -8.56 16.16 -26.44
N ALA A 3 -9.41 15.92 -25.44
CA ALA A 3 -9.81 16.94 -24.48
C ALA A 3 -8.83 16.91 -23.31
N GLU A 4 -7.92 17.88 -23.28
CA GLU A 4 -7.16 18.26 -22.09
C GLU A 4 -8.14 18.80 -21.04
N ASN A 5 -8.37 18.04 -19.97
CA ASN A 5 -9.15 18.51 -18.84
C ASN A 5 -8.18 19.24 -17.89
N GLN A 6 -8.17 20.57 -17.97
CA GLN A 6 -7.46 21.43 -17.01
C GLN A 6 -8.16 21.31 -15.65
N GLY A 7 -7.56 20.53 -14.76
CA GLY A 7 -7.98 20.43 -13.36
C GLY A 7 -7.86 21.79 -12.68
N ALA A 8 -8.97 22.28 -12.16
CA ALA A 8 -9.02 23.43 -11.28
C ALA A 8 -8.29 23.09 -9.96
N HIS A 9 -7.01 23.44 -9.87
CA HIS A 9 -6.28 23.46 -8.61
C HIS A 9 -6.92 24.47 -7.65
N SER A 10 -7.50 24.00 -6.54
CA SER A 10 -7.85 24.83 -5.40
C SER A 10 -6.62 25.64 -4.98
N SER A 11 -6.74 26.96 -5.08
CA SER A 11 -5.69 27.96 -4.88
C SER A 11 -5.24 28.14 -3.42
N SER A 12 -5.59 27.23 -2.51
CA SER A 12 -5.26 27.32 -1.08
C SER A 12 -3.88 26.78 -0.71
N ASP A 13 -3.24 25.94 -1.54
CA ASP A 13 -1.99 25.25 -1.18
C ASP A 13 -0.71 26.02 -1.53
N ARG A 14 -0.76 27.05 -2.40
CA ARG A 14 0.46 27.71 -2.93
C ARG A 14 1.16 28.65 -1.94
N ASN A 15 0.61 28.88 -0.75
CA ASN A 15 1.14 29.82 0.23
C ASN A 15 1.61 29.16 1.54
N ALA A 16 1.70 27.83 1.60
CA ALA A 16 2.35 27.17 2.72
C ALA A 16 3.86 27.45 2.68
N PRO A 17 4.49 27.87 3.80
CA PRO A 17 5.94 28.02 3.83
C PRO A 17 6.62 26.68 3.53
N PRO A 18 7.76 26.68 2.81
CA PRO A 18 8.47 25.46 2.44
C PRO A 18 8.81 24.65 3.68
N PHE A 19 8.88 23.32 3.53
CA PHE A 19 9.16 22.40 4.62
C PHE A 19 10.48 22.75 5.31
N ARG A 20 11.43 23.26 4.52
CA ARG A 20 12.66 23.89 4.99
C ARG A 20 13.17 24.96 4.02
N ALA A 21 13.83 26.00 4.53
CA ALA A 21 14.51 27.00 3.72
C ALA A 21 15.95 26.56 3.34
N GLY A 22 16.29 26.61 2.06
CA GLY A 22 17.64 26.31 1.53
C GLY A 22 17.69 25.06 0.65
N ALA A 23 18.59 25.05 -0.34
CA ALA A 23 18.89 23.85 -1.13
C ALA A 23 19.85 22.97 -0.34
N LEU A 24 19.56 21.67 -0.27
CA LEU A 24 20.40 20.66 0.38
C LEU A 24 20.89 19.65 -0.64
N SER A 25 22.12 19.18 -0.47
CA SER A 25 22.59 18.00 -1.20
C SER A 25 21.85 16.75 -0.70
N PRO A 26 21.75 15.68 -1.52
CA PRO A 26 21.18 14.40 -1.08
C PRO A 26 21.85 13.83 0.19
N GLU A 27 23.13 14.11 0.39
CA GLU A 27 23.89 13.69 1.57
C GLU A 27 23.45 14.45 2.83
N GLU A 28 23.28 15.77 2.73
CA GLU A 28 22.77 16.62 3.81
C GLU A 28 21.32 16.26 4.16
N ILE A 29 20.48 15.98 3.16
CA ILE A 29 19.10 15.52 3.36
C ILE A 29 19.08 14.26 4.22
N ARG A 30 19.91 13.26 3.90
CA ARG A 30 19.98 12.02 4.69
C ARG A 30 20.61 12.21 6.06
N GLY A 31 21.59 13.11 6.18
CA GLY A 31 22.19 13.45 7.47
C GLY A 31 21.17 14.05 8.44
N GLU A 32 20.23 14.85 7.93
CA GLU A 32 19.23 15.52 8.76
C GLU A 32 17.92 14.74 8.91
N CYS A 33 17.50 14.04 7.86
CA CYS A 33 16.33 13.16 7.86
C CYS A 33 16.68 11.84 7.14
N PRO A 34 17.02 10.79 7.89
CA PRO A 34 17.38 9.52 7.28
C PRO A 34 16.16 8.71 6.81
N GLN A 35 14.94 9.10 7.17
CA GLN A 35 13.76 8.24 7.08
C GLN A 35 12.57 8.93 6.42
N PHE A 36 11.98 8.26 5.44
CA PHE A 36 10.72 8.69 4.83
C PHE A 36 9.52 8.07 5.55
N ARG A 37 8.66 8.92 6.10
CA ARG A 37 7.52 8.57 6.97
C ARG A 37 6.18 8.57 6.23
N ILE A 38 5.48 7.44 6.31
CA ILE A 38 4.20 7.20 5.64
C ILE A 38 3.17 6.79 6.69
N LEU A 39 2.00 7.42 6.69
CA LEU A 39 0.83 6.88 7.39
C LEU A 39 0.04 6.00 6.42
N ILE A 40 -0.12 4.71 6.72
CA ILE A 40 -0.93 3.78 5.93
C ILE A 40 -2.28 3.53 6.63
N ILE A 41 -3.36 3.83 5.90
CA ILE A 41 -4.74 3.73 6.36
C ILE A 41 -5.47 2.72 5.49
N GLY A 42 -6.45 2.02 6.05
CA GLY A 42 -7.37 1.19 5.28
C GLY A 42 -7.93 0.04 6.11
N LYS A 43 -9.00 -0.59 5.64
CA LYS A 43 -9.65 -1.70 6.34
C LYS A 43 -8.70 -2.88 6.62
N ALA A 44 -9.12 -3.76 7.53
CA ALA A 44 -8.49 -5.06 7.71
C ALA A 44 -8.43 -5.80 6.36
N ASN A 45 -7.33 -6.49 6.10
CA ASN A 45 -7.08 -7.20 4.83
C ASN A 45 -7.11 -6.31 3.58
N ALA A 46 -6.97 -4.98 3.70
CA ALA A 46 -6.86 -4.08 2.55
C ALA A 46 -5.52 -4.19 1.79
N GLY A 47 -4.61 -5.08 2.20
CA GLY A 47 -3.31 -5.28 1.56
C GLY A 47 -2.18 -4.38 2.10
N LYS A 48 -2.43 -3.62 3.17
CA LYS A 48 -1.45 -2.69 3.80
C LYS A 48 -0.06 -3.31 3.97
N THR A 49 0.04 -4.36 4.78
CA THR A 49 1.32 -5.04 5.08
C THR A 49 2.01 -5.59 3.82
N THR A 50 1.24 -6.05 2.83
CA THR A 50 1.80 -6.51 1.54
C THR A 50 2.46 -5.36 0.78
N ILE A 51 1.83 -4.18 0.74
CA ILE A 51 2.41 -2.97 0.14
C ILE A 51 3.69 -2.57 0.87
N LEU A 52 3.66 -2.52 2.21
CA LEU A 52 4.83 -2.14 3.02
C LEU A 52 6.04 -3.02 2.71
N ARG A 53 5.84 -4.35 2.72
CA ARG A 53 6.86 -5.34 2.40
C ARG A 53 7.41 -5.15 0.98
N LYS A 54 6.52 -4.97 -0.02
CA LYS A 54 6.90 -4.83 -1.43
C LYS A 54 7.71 -3.56 -1.70
N VAL A 55 7.26 -2.40 -1.20
CA VAL A 55 7.99 -1.15 -1.39
C VAL A 55 9.35 -1.16 -0.68
N CYS A 56 9.48 -1.91 0.41
CA CYS A 56 10.77 -2.10 1.08
C CYS A 56 11.65 -3.19 0.45
N ASN A 57 11.22 -3.84 -0.64
CA ASN A 57 11.89 -5.01 -1.21
C ASN A 57 12.18 -6.13 -0.17
N ALA A 58 11.34 -6.24 0.86
CA ALA A 58 11.56 -7.17 1.94
C ALA A 58 11.15 -8.59 1.53
N LYS A 59 11.89 -9.59 2.02
CA LYS A 59 11.62 -11.00 1.73
C LYS A 59 10.20 -11.40 2.15
N PRO A 60 9.58 -12.41 1.51
CA PRO A 60 8.22 -12.84 1.84
C PRO A 60 7.99 -13.20 3.31
N ASP A 61 9.00 -13.73 3.99
CA ASP A 61 9.00 -14.14 5.38
C ASP A 61 9.52 -13.06 6.35
N ALA A 62 9.96 -11.90 5.83
CA ALA A 62 10.47 -10.82 6.66
C ALA A 62 9.35 -10.22 7.51
N LYS A 63 9.58 -10.17 8.82
CA LYS A 63 8.71 -9.46 9.75
C LYS A 63 9.14 -7.99 9.87
N PRO A 64 8.19 -7.05 10.02
CA PRO A 64 8.54 -5.67 10.31
C PRO A 64 9.19 -5.58 11.70
N ILE A 65 10.17 -4.69 11.82
CA ILE A 65 10.71 -4.24 13.09
C ILE A 65 9.79 -3.13 13.59
N ILE A 66 9.36 -3.21 14.85
CA ILE A 66 8.39 -2.28 15.44
C ILE A 66 9.06 -1.52 16.57
N TYR A 67 8.98 -0.20 16.54
CA TYR A 67 9.41 0.67 17.62
C TYR A 67 8.21 1.38 18.24
N ASP A 68 8.23 1.59 19.55
CA ASP A 68 7.26 2.42 20.23
C ASP A 68 7.47 3.93 19.92
N ALA A 69 6.63 4.78 20.51
CA ALA A 69 6.74 6.23 20.33
C ALA A 69 8.03 6.83 20.92
N GLN A 70 8.70 6.11 21.83
CA GLN A 70 9.95 6.48 22.47
C GLN A 70 11.17 5.97 21.70
N GLY A 71 10.98 5.15 20.66
CA GLY A 71 12.04 4.56 19.85
C GLY A 71 12.60 3.24 20.40
N ASN A 72 11.95 2.62 21.38
CA ASN A 72 12.35 1.30 21.87
C ASN A 72 11.75 0.22 20.97
N GLU A 73 12.56 -0.78 20.62
CA GLU A 73 12.08 -1.93 19.87
C GLU A 73 11.09 -2.76 20.71
N VAL A 74 9.92 -3.02 20.14
CA VAL A 74 8.87 -3.82 20.76
C VAL A 74 9.02 -5.27 20.30
N VAL A 75 9.60 -6.10 21.17
CA VAL A 75 9.72 -7.54 20.91
C VAL A 75 8.34 -8.20 20.99
N GLN A 76 7.83 -8.68 19.87
CA GLN A 76 6.63 -9.51 19.86
C GLN A 76 6.95 -10.90 20.43
N GLU A 77 6.55 -11.17 21.68
CA GLU A 77 6.60 -12.52 22.24
C GLU A 77 5.66 -13.44 21.45
N VAL A 78 6.23 -14.33 20.65
CA VAL A 78 5.48 -15.42 20.03
C VAL A 78 5.11 -16.43 21.12
N ARG A 79 3.87 -16.39 21.60
CA ARG A 79 3.34 -17.48 22.44
C ARG A 79 3.30 -18.75 21.59
N HIS A 80 4.26 -19.65 21.80
CA HIS A 80 4.21 -21.01 21.27
C HIS A 80 3.00 -21.73 21.88
N VAL A 81 1.89 -21.78 21.14
CA VAL A 81 0.85 -22.78 21.39
C VAL A 81 1.37 -24.08 20.76
N SER A 82 1.76 -25.04 21.60
CA SER A 82 2.05 -26.39 21.11
C SER A 82 0.78 -26.97 20.46
N PRO A 83 0.85 -27.54 19.25
CA PRO A 83 -0.32 -28.17 18.67
C PRO A 83 -0.64 -29.44 19.47
N GLU A 84 -1.75 -29.42 20.22
CA GLU A 84 -2.36 -30.68 20.65
C GLU A 84 -2.81 -31.45 19.40
N PRO A 85 -2.55 -32.77 19.31
CA PRO A 85 -2.99 -33.57 18.18
C PRO A 85 -4.52 -33.64 18.16
N THR A 86 -5.12 -32.98 17.17
CA THR A 86 -6.56 -33.08 16.91
C THR A 86 -6.91 -34.50 16.51
N LYS A 87 -7.93 -35.08 17.16
CA LYS A 87 -8.46 -36.44 17.02
C LYS A 87 -8.96 -36.82 15.60
N SER A 88 -8.70 -35.99 14.60
CA SER A 88 -9.12 -36.12 13.20
C SER A 88 -8.19 -37.06 12.39
N PHE A 89 -6.89 -37.06 12.68
CA PHE A 89 -5.91 -37.82 11.89
C PHE A 89 -5.91 -39.34 12.17
N GLU A 90 -6.31 -39.75 13.37
CA GLU A 90 -6.34 -41.17 13.76
C GLU A 90 -7.45 -41.95 13.03
N SER A 91 -8.57 -41.26 12.73
CA SER A 91 -9.68 -41.78 11.95
C SER A 91 -9.31 -41.94 10.47
N LEU A 92 -8.51 -41.01 9.93
CA LEU A 92 -8.04 -41.03 8.55
C LEU A 92 -7.03 -42.17 8.30
N PHE A 93 -6.12 -42.43 9.25
CA PHE A 93 -5.20 -43.57 9.17
C PHE A 93 -5.91 -44.93 9.29
N LYS A 94 -6.99 -45.03 10.08
CA LYS A 94 -7.86 -46.23 10.10
C LYS A 94 -8.61 -46.44 8.79
N PHE A 95 -9.03 -45.37 8.12
CA PHE A 95 -9.72 -45.42 6.84
C PHE A 95 -8.79 -45.87 5.69
N LEU A 96 -7.55 -45.35 5.66
CA LEU A 96 -6.56 -45.68 4.61
C LEU A 96 -6.03 -47.12 4.69
N ARG A 97 -6.04 -47.76 5.86
CA ARG A 97 -5.69 -49.18 5.99
C ARG A 97 -6.75 -50.15 5.44
N ARG A 98 -8.00 -49.70 5.22
CA ARG A 98 -9.10 -50.56 4.75
C ARG A 98 -9.24 -50.65 3.22
N ARG A 99 -8.51 -49.85 2.44
CA ARG A 99 -8.75 -49.71 0.98
C ARG A 99 -7.80 -50.49 0.07
N LYS A 100 -6.95 -51.38 0.60
CA LYS A 100 -6.21 -52.35 -0.22
C LYS A 100 -7.01 -53.65 -0.32
N GLY A 101 -8.07 -53.64 -1.14
CA GLY A 101 -8.84 -54.83 -1.43
C GLY A 101 -10.13 -54.58 -2.23
N ARG A 102 -10.12 -55.06 -3.47
CA ARG A 102 -11.25 -55.43 -4.35
C ARG A 102 -11.91 -54.37 -5.25
N SER A 103 -12.12 -54.87 -6.48
CA SER A 103 -12.64 -54.34 -7.73
C SER A 103 -14.17 -54.20 -7.78
N GLY A 104 -14.70 -53.42 -8.73
CA GLY A 104 -16.04 -53.62 -9.32
C GLY A 104 -17.00 -52.42 -9.29
N ASP A 105 -17.31 -51.92 -10.49
CA ASP A 105 -18.53 -51.28 -11.02
C ASP A 105 -19.29 -50.13 -10.33
N ALA A 106 -19.49 -49.09 -11.16
CA ALA A 106 -20.59 -48.12 -11.32
C ALA A 106 -21.51 -47.73 -10.14
N LEU A 107 -21.62 -46.42 -9.90
CA LEU A 107 -22.86 -45.60 -9.90
C LEU A 107 -22.55 -44.15 -9.44
N VAL A 108 -23.10 -43.17 -10.16
CA VAL A 108 -23.18 -41.75 -9.76
C VAL A 108 -24.49 -41.57 -8.98
N PRO A 109 -24.52 -40.86 -7.84
CA PRO A 109 -25.00 -39.48 -7.86
C PRO A 109 -24.28 -38.50 -6.92
N SER A 110 -24.20 -37.25 -7.41
CA SER A 110 -24.26 -35.95 -6.73
C SER A 110 -24.17 -35.90 -5.21
N THR A 111 -23.22 -35.11 -4.68
CA THR A 111 -23.42 -34.20 -3.53
C THR A 111 -22.25 -33.23 -3.41
N ASP A 112 -22.60 -31.96 -3.25
CA ASP A 112 -21.86 -30.81 -2.74
C ASP A 112 -20.57 -31.14 -1.97
N ALA A 113 -19.42 -30.78 -2.55
CA ALA A 113 -18.15 -30.72 -1.84
C ALA A 113 -17.98 -29.31 -1.24
N PRO A 114 -17.79 -29.17 0.08
CA PRO A 114 -17.28 -27.93 0.63
C PRO A 114 -15.81 -27.82 0.20
N ASN A 115 -15.49 -26.84 -0.64
CA ASN A 115 -14.12 -26.51 -1.00
C ASN A 115 -13.36 -26.14 0.28
N ASN A 116 -12.52 -27.06 0.73
CA ASN A 116 -11.56 -26.86 1.80
C ASN A 116 -10.38 -26.03 1.26
N SER A 117 -10.56 -24.71 1.18
CA SER A 117 -9.44 -23.77 1.05
C SER A 117 -8.81 -23.61 2.43
N THR A 118 -7.82 -24.44 2.74
CA THR A 118 -6.92 -24.24 3.88
C THR A 118 -5.97 -23.09 3.54
N ASP A 119 -6.48 -21.86 3.60
CA ASP A 119 -5.67 -20.66 3.61
C ASP A 119 -5.24 -20.42 5.06
N VAL A 120 -4.13 -21.05 5.46
CA VAL A 120 -3.56 -20.93 6.80
C VAL A 120 -2.72 -19.65 6.84
N LEU A 121 -3.41 -18.52 6.77
CA LEU A 121 -2.97 -17.26 7.34
C LEU A 121 -4.16 -16.73 8.15
N ASN A 122 -4.37 -17.29 9.35
CA ASN A 122 -5.27 -16.70 10.32
C ASN A 122 -4.76 -15.29 10.67
N PRO A 123 -5.42 -14.18 10.28
CA PRO A 123 -4.98 -12.83 10.62
C PRO A 123 -5.42 -12.41 12.03
N SER A 124 -5.93 -13.34 12.85
CA SER A 124 -6.80 -13.01 13.98
C SER A 124 -6.25 -13.32 15.38
N THR A 125 -5.00 -13.77 15.54
CA THR A 125 -4.43 -14.10 16.87
C THR A 125 -3.42 -13.10 17.44
N GLU A 126 -3.03 -12.06 16.69
CA GLU A 126 -2.13 -11.00 17.17
C GLU A 126 -2.79 -9.61 17.18
N ARG A 127 -4.06 -9.52 17.61
CA ARG A 127 -4.64 -8.22 18.01
C ARG A 127 -4.02 -7.79 19.34
N GLY A 128 -2.75 -7.38 19.31
CA GLY A 128 -2.15 -6.58 20.37
C GLY A 128 -2.83 -5.22 20.43
N LYS A 129 -2.63 -4.47 21.53
CA LYS A 129 -2.92 -3.03 21.53
C LYS A 129 -2.12 -2.39 20.39
N HIS A 130 -2.78 -2.07 19.28
CA HIS A 130 -2.16 -1.40 18.16
C HIS A 130 -2.25 0.11 18.40
N ASP A 131 -1.12 0.78 18.34
CA ASP A 131 -0.99 2.23 18.55
C ASP A 131 -0.45 2.84 17.24
N ILE A 132 -1.15 3.84 16.71
CA ILE A 132 -0.77 4.54 15.47
C ILE A 132 0.58 5.25 15.61
N GLU A 133 1.02 5.53 16.85
CA GLU A 133 2.32 6.12 17.13
C GLU A 133 3.49 5.13 16.96
N TYR A 134 3.21 3.83 16.89
CA TYR A 134 4.24 2.84 16.63
C TYR A 134 4.81 3.00 15.23
N GLN A 135 6.11 2.79 15.14
CA GLN A 135 6.90 2.94 13.93
C GLN A 135 7.28 1.57 13.41
N LEU A 136 6.80 1.23 12.21
CA LEU A 136 7.13 -0.01 11.54
C LEU A 136 8.20 0.24 10.48
N THR A 137 9.19 -0.63 10.39
CA THR A 137 10.18 -0.61 9.32
C THR A 137 10.59 -2.02 8.94
N TYR A 138 11.37 -2.18 7.88
CA TYR A 138 11.96 -3.46 7.49
C TYR A 138 13.49 -3.34 7.51
N ALA A 139 14.17 -4.44 7.80
CA ALA A 139 15.64 -4.45 7.81
C ALA A 139 16.20 -3.92 6.48
N GLY A 140 17.10 -2.95 6.56
CA GLY A 140 17.69 -2.28 5.40
C GLY A 140 16.84 -1.15 4.81
N SER A 141 15.57 -1.00 5.19
CA SER A 141 14.69 0.04 4.66
C SER A 141 14.89 1.39 5.37
N ASN A 142 14.77 2.48 4.60
CA ASN A 142 14.71 3.85 5.12
C ASN A 142 13.26 4.36 5.23
N PHE A 143 12.27 3.48 5.11
CA PHE A 143 10.88 3.82 5.39
C PHE A 143 10.55 3.65 6.87
N ILE A 144 9.72 4.56 7.38
CA ILE A 144 8.94 4.37 8.59
C ILE A 144 7.46 4.42 8.24
N PHE A 145 6.74 3.39 8.64
CA PHE A 145 5.30 3.31 8.46
C PHE A 145 4.60 3.45 9.80
N HIS A 146 3.59 4.31 9.83
CA HIS A 146 2.58 4.33 10.86
C HIS A 146 1.37 3.60 10.30
N ASP A 147 1.03 2.45 10.87
CA ASP A 147 -0.11 1.66 10.41
C ASP A 147 -1.30 1.91 11.34
N SER A 148 -2.42 2.34 10.77
CA SER A 148 -3.68 2.58 11.49
C SER A 148 -4.32 1.33 12.10
N ARG A 149 -3.66 0.16 12.12
CA ARG A 149 -4.23 -1.16 12.47
C ARG A 149 -5.29 -1.10 13.57
N GLY A 150 -6.49 -1.58 13.26
CA GLY A 150 -7.59 -1.66 14.23
C GLY A 150 -8.35 -0.35 14.47
N ILE A 151 -8.07 0.70 13.69
CA ILE A 151 -8.76 2.01 13.66
C ILE A 151 -9.57 2.12 12.35
N GLU A 152 -10.35 1.07 12.05
CA GLU A 152 -10.69 0.70 10.67
C GLU A 152 -12.18 0.43 10.45
N SER A 153 -13.00 0.49 11.51
CA SER A 153 -14.45 0.36 11.40
C SER A 153 -15.13 1.63 10.91
N GLY A 154 -14.39 2.75 10.89
CA GLY A 154 -14.90 4.06 10.51
C GLY A 154 -15.76 4.69 11.60
N SER A 155 -15.56 4.28 12.85
CA SER A 155 -16.20 4.93 13.99
C SER A 155 -15.64 6.34 14.18
N GLU A 156 -16.44 7.22 14.80
CA GLU A 156 -16.03 8.61 15.05
C GLU A 156 -14.78 8.68 15.95
N ASP A 157 -14.67 7.81 16.95
CA ASP A 157 -13.51 7.75 17.84
C ASP A 157 -12.23 7.35 17.08
N GLU A 158 -12.34 6.35 16.21
CA GLU A 158 -11.22 5.91 15.38
C GLU A 158 -10.75 7.01 14.42
N LEU A 159 -11.71 7.68 13.78
CA LEU A 159 -11.42 8.76 12.87
C LEU A 159 -10.74 9.94 13.57
N LYS A 160 -11.14 10.23 14.80
CA LYS A 160 -10.54 11.26 15.65
C LYS A 160 -9.10 10.93 16.03
N ILE A 161 -8.78 9.67 16.34
CA ILE A 161 -7.39 9.25 16.61
C ILE A 161 -6.50 9.51 15.39
N VAL A 162 -6.99 9.18 14.19
CA VAL A 162 -6.26 9.44 12.92
C VAL A 162 -6.08 10.94 12.70
N GLU A 163 -7.14 11.73 12.89
CA GLU A 163 -7.10 13.19 12.75
C GLU A 163 -6.08 13.82 13.71
N GLU A 164 -6.14 13.49 15.00
CA GLU A 164 -5.22 13.98 16.02
C GLU A 164 -3.77 13.60 15.71
N PHE A 165 -3.54 12.37 15.23
CA PHE A 165 -2.21 11.92 14.84
C PHE A 165 -1.65 12.72 13.64
N ILE A 166 -2.47 12.93 12.59
CA ILE A 166 -2.06 13.72 11.42
C ILE A 166 -1.75 15.16 11.83
N GLN A 167 -2.65 15.80 12.58
CA GLN A 167 -2.47 17.19 13.03
C GLN A 167 -1.22 17.33 13.91
N LYS A 168 -1.02 16.42 14.86
CA LYS A 168 0.18 16.39 15.72
C LYS A 168 1.44 16.28 14.89
N ARG A 169 1.49 15.37 13.92
CA ARG A 169 2.66 15.14 13.07
C ARG A 169 2.92 16.30 12.11
N GLU A 170 1.88 16.95 11.61
CA GLU A 170 2.02 18.12 10.73
C GLU A 170 2.62 19.33 11.46
N GLN A 171 2.30 19.51 12.74
CA GLN A 171 2.70 20.67 13.54
C GLN A 171 4.13 20.57 14.13
N LEU A 172 4.82 19.44 13.95
CA LEU A 172 6.18 19.28 14.47
C LEU A 172 7.15 20.22 13.74
N VAL A 173 8.00 20.91 14.51
CA VAL A 173 9.07 21.78 13.97
C VAL A 173 10.19 20.93 13.37
N ASP A 174 10.48 19.79 14.00
CA ASP A 174 11.49 18.86 13.51
C ASP A 174 10.91 18.00 12.39
N TRP A 175 11.27 18.39 11.17
CA TRP A 175 10.72 17.84 9.95
C TRP A 175 11.01 16.35 9.76
N LYS A 176 12.07 15.84 10.40
CA LYS A 176 12.37 14.40 10.38
C LYS A 176 11.33 13.54 11.10
N ASN A 177 10.46 14.15 11.90
CA ASN A 177 9.39 13.48 12.65
C ASN A 177 7.98 13.75 12.05
N GLN A 178 7.88 14.62 11.04
CA GLN A 178 6.63 14.91 10.35
C GLN A 178 6.21 13.73 9.45
N LEU A 179 4.90 13.63 9.17
CA LEU A 179 4.41 12.74 8.13
C LEU A 179 4.68 13.35 6.76
N HIS A 180 5.15 12.54 5.82
CA HIS A 180 5.49 13.02 4.48
C HIS A 180 4.41 12.71 3.45
N VAL A 181 3.68 11.60 3.62
CA VAL A 181 2.55 11.22 2.77
C VAL A 181 1.61 10.28 3.53
N ILE A 182 0.34 10.28 3.14
CA ILE A 182 -0.66 9.32 3.59
C ILE A 182 -1.00 8.38 2.44
N TRP A 183 -0.97 7.08 2.69
CA TRP A 183 -1.43 6.03 1.79
C TRP A 183 -2.74 5.46 2.30
N TYR A 184 -3.85 5.79 1.63
CA TYR A 184 -5.17 5.30 2.01
C TYR A 184 -5.56 4.11 1.12
N CYS A 185 -5.72 2.93 1.69
CA CYS A 185 -6.00 1.69 0.97
C CYS A 185 -7.51 1.35 0.99
N VAL A 186 -8.09 1.19 -0.19
CA VAL A 186 -9.47 0.74 -0.41
C VAL A 186 -9.44 -0.57 -1.21
N PRO A 187 -9.82 -1.71 -0.61
CA PRO A 187 -9.83 -2.98 -1.34
C PRO A 187 -11.07 -3.13 -2.23
N MET A 188 -10.87 -3.60 -3.45
CA MET A 188 -11.92 -3.72 -4.48
C MET A 188 -12.67 -5.07 -4.47
N ASP A 189 -12.31 -5.98 -3.58
CA ASP A 189 -13.02 -7.24 -3.35
C ASP A 189 -14.31 -7.05 -2.53
N ASP A 190 -14.47 -5.92 -1.82
CA ASP A 190 -15.71 -5.54 -1.13
C ASP A 190 -16.87 -5.28 -2.13
N HIS A 191 -18.11 -5.55 -1.73
CA HIS A 191 -19.32 -5.20 -2.48
C HIS A 191 -19.57 -3.69 -2.51
N ARG A 192 -19.10 -2.97 -1.48
CA ARG A 192 -19.14 -1.50 -1.40
C ARG A 192 -17.77 -0.98 -0.96
N PRO A 193 -16.79 -0.90 -1.89
CA PRO A 193 -15.43 -0.50 -1.58
C PRO A 193 -15.35 0.86 -0.86
N ILE A 194 -16.15 1.83 -1.30
CA ILE A 194 -16.24 3.16 -0.70
C ILE A 194 -17.42 3.21 0.26
N SER A 195 -17.11 3.22 1.56
CA SER A 195 -18.06 3.23 2.66
C SER A 195 -18.20 4.62 3.29
N GLY A 196 -18.87 4.71 4.44
CA GLY A 196 -18.94 5.95 5.22
C GLY A 196 -17.57 6.40 5.75
N ALA A 197 -16.68 5.44 6.04
CA ALA A 197 -15.34 5.72 6.58
C ALA A 197 -14.49 6.54 5.60
N GLU A 198 -14.44 6.12 4.33
CA GLU A 198 -13.71 6.83 3.27
C GLU A 198 -14.25 8.26 3.10
N LYS A 199 -15.58 8.41 3.04
CA LYS A 199 -16.23 9.73 2.89
C LYS A 199 -15.94 10.65 4.07
N ALA A 200 -15.95 10.10 5.29
CA ALA A 200 -15.66 10.85 6.50
C ALA A 200 -14.19 11.32 6.50
N PHE A 201 -13.24 10.42 6.20
CA PHE A 201 -11.82 10.76 6.11
C PHE A 201 -11.54 11.89 5.11
N PHE A 202 -12.06 11.78 3.88
CA PHE A 202 -11.90 12.82 2.84
C PHE A 202 -12.72 14.10 3.11
N SER A 203 -13.42 14.18 4.25
CA SER A 203 -14.09 15.40 4.72
C SER A 203 -13.35 16.14 5.84
N LEU A 204 -12.39 15.50 6.51
CA LEU A 204 -11.59 16.10 7.60
C LEU A 204 -10.53 17.07 7.08
N GLY A 205 -9.82 16.64 6.04
CA GLY A 205 -8.60 17.31 5.55
C GLY A 205 -7.35 16.84 6.30
N THR A 206 -6.21 16.89 5.63
CA THR A 206 -4.92 16.35 6.13
C THR A 206 -3.83 17.42 6.20
N GLY A 207 -4.24 18.69 6.17
CA GLY A 207 -3.34 19.85 6.11
C GLY A 207 -2.39 19.76 4.91
N ARG A 208 -1.10 19.93 5.15
CA ARG A 208 -0.04 19.86 4.13
C ARG A 208 0.36 18.44 3.72
N VAL A 209 -0.07 17.42 4.46
CA VAL A 209 0.33 16.03 4.19
C VAL A 209 -0.53 15.49 3.04
N PRO A 210 0.05 15.19 1.87
CA PRO A 210 -0.73 14.79 0.72
C PRO A 210 -1.22 13.33 0.85
N VAL A 211 -2.36 13.03 0.25
CA VAL A 211 -2.97 11.69 0.27
C VAL A 211 -2.89 11.03 -1.10
N VAL A 212 -2.36 9.81 -1.14
CA VAL A 212 -2.47 8.86 -2.26
C VAL A 212 -3.57 7.86 -1.94
N LEU A 213 -4.58 7.77 -2.80
CA LEU A 213 -5.62 6.75 -2.69
C LEU A 213 -5.22 5.49 -3.46
N ILE A 214 -5.13 4.37 -2.76
CA ILE A 214 -4.67 3.09 -3.29
C ILE A 214 -5.87 2.14 -3.37
N PHE A 215 -6.30 1.83 -4.58
CA PHE A 215 -7.29 0.79 -4.81
C PHE A 215 -6.58 -0.56 -4.92
N THR A 216 -6.66 -1.37 -3.88
CA THR A 216 -5.99 -2.69 -3.84
C THR A 216 -6.92 -3.79 -4.33
N LYS A 217 -6.35 -4.95 -4.64
CA LYS A 217 -7.10 -6.13 -5.13
C LYS A 217 -7.93 -5.79 -6.37
N PHE A 218 -7.38 -4.98 -7.26
CA PHE A 218 -8.10 -4.53 -8.44
C PHE A 218 -8.40 -5.71 -9.40
N ASP A 219 -7.58 -6.77 -9.34
CA ASP A 219 -7.82 -8.08 -9.95
C ASP A 219 -9.14 -8.73 -9.49
N ALA A 220 -9.61 -8.46 -8.27
CA ALA A 220 -10.93 -8.93 -7.81
C ALA A 220 -12.08 -8.20 -8.52
N LEU A 221 -11.90 -6.91 -8.90
CA LEU A 221 -12.87 -6.20 -9.72
C LEU A 221 -12.87 -6.73 -11.15
N GLU A 222 -11.69 -7.00 -11.72
CA GLU A 222 -11.56 -7.63 -13.03
C GLU A 222 -12.27 -8.99 -13.06
N LEU A 223 -12.11 -9.80 -12.01
CA LEU A 223 -12.78 -11.09 -11.89
C LEU A 223 -14.30 -10.95 -11.78
N LYS A 224 -14.81 -9.95 -11.04
CA LYS A 224 -16.25 -9.65 -10.98
C LYS A 224 -16.79 -9.29 -12.37
N CYS A 225 -16.13 -8.40 -13.09
CA CYS A 225 -16.52 -8.02 -14.46
C CYS A 225 -16.44 -9.20 -15.43
N TYR A 226 -15.46 -10.09 -15.27
CA TYR A 226 -15.37 -11.33 -16.03
C TYR A 226 -16.60 -12.22 -15.81
N SER A 227 -17.00 -12.44 -14.55
CA SER A 227 -18.19 -13.22 -14.22
C SER A 227 -19.47 -12.59 -14.79
N GLU A 228 -19.64 -11.27 -14.70
CA GLU A 228 -20.78 -10.55 -15.29
C GLU A 228 -20.85 -10.73 -16.81
N LEU A 229 -19.72 -10.72 -17.51
CA LEU A 229 -19.67 -10.95 -18.97
C LEU A 229 -20.08 -12.38 -19.34
N LEU A 230 -19.72 -13.38 -18.52
CA LEU A 230 -20.17 -14.75 -18.70
C LEU A 230 -21.68 -14.89 -18.47
N GLU A 231 -22.23 -14.23 -17.45
CA GLU A 231 -23.68 -14.20 -17.18
C GLU A 231 -24.46 -13.54 -18.32
N GLN A 232 -23.86 -12.58 -19.02
CA GLN A 232 -24.40 -11.96 -20.24
C GLN A 232 -24.27 -12.86 -21.49
N GLY A 233 -23.75 -14.08 -21.35
CA GLY A 233 -23.63 -15.05 -22.44
C GLY A 233 -22.38 -14.91 -23.30
N LYS A 234 -21.39 -14.10 -22.92
CA LYS A 234 -20.11 -14.01 -23.64
C LYS A 234 -19.27 -15.25 -23.41
N GLY A 235 -18.52 -15.66 -24.44
CA GLY A 235 -17.59 -16.77 -24.30
C GLY A 235 -16.39 -16.42 -23.42
N HIS A 236 -15.78 -17.42 -22.77
CA HIS A 236 -14.63 -17.22 -21.86
C HIS A 236 -13.49 -16.39 -22.45
N LYS A 237 -13.15 -16.59 -23.74
CA LYS A 237 -12.09 -15.83 -24.42
C LYS A 237 -12.45 -14.36 -24.57
N GLU A 238 -13.70 -14.09 -24.96
CA GLU A 238 -14.21 -12.74 -25.12
C GLU A 238 -14.29 -12.01 -23.77
N ALA A 239 -14.82 -12.69 -22.74
CA ALA A 239 -14.89 -12.16 -21.39
C ALA A 239 -13.50 -11.82 -20.83
N SER A 240 -12.50 -12.67 -21.06
CA SER A 240 -11.12 -12.43 -20.60
C SER A 240 -10.48 -11.20 -21.24
N ILE A 241 -10.80 -10.89 -22.50
CA ILE A 241 -10.26 -9.72 -23.21
C ILE A 241 -10.97 -8.44 -22.75
N GLN A 242 -12.27 -8.51 -22.48
CA GLN A 242 -13.09 -7.33 -22.17
C GLN A 242 -13.11 -6.99 -20.68
N ALA A 243 -12.90 -7.95 -19.78
CA ALA A 243 -13.01 -7.76 -18.33
C ALA A 243 -12.12 -6.63 -17.78
N PRO A 244 -10.83 -6.50 -18.16
CA PRO A 244 -10.00 -5.39 -17.66
C PRO A 244 -10.53 -4.01 -18.08
N GLY A 245 -10.99 -3.89 -19.33
CA GLY A 245 -11.58 -2.65 -19.84
C GLY A 245 -12.89 -2.30 -19.13
N LEU A 246 -13.76 -3.29 -18.92
CA LEU A 246 -15.01 -3.11 -18.18
C LEU A 246 -14.77 -2.76 -16.70
N ALA A 247 -13.75 -3.36 -16.07
CA ALA A 247 -13.37 -3.06 -14.70
C ALA A 247 -12.89 -1.61 -14.56
N ASN A 248 -12.04 -1.14 -15.48
CA ASN A 248 -11.61 0.26 -15.51
C ASN A 248 -12.80 1.22 -15.76
N ASP A 249 -13.68 0.91 -16.71
CA ASP A 249 -14.89 1.71 -16.96
C ASP A 249 -15.80 1.78 -15.73
N THR A 250 -16.03 0.64 -15.09
CA THR A 250 -16.82 0.54 -13.86
C THR A 250 -16.17 1.35 -12.75
N PHE A 251 -14.85 1.24 -12.59
CA PHE A 251 -14.09 2.00 -11.63
C PHE A 251 -14.23 3.50 -11.82
N GLN A 252 -13.99 3.99 -13.04
CA GLN A 252 -14.06 5.42 -13.35
C GLN A 252 -15.47 5.99 -13.22
N LYS A 253 -16.50 5.23 -13.59
CA LYS A 253 -17.90 5.71 -13.56
C LYS A 253 -18.54 5.57 -12.18
N LYS A 254 -18.23 4.50 -11.45
CA LYS A 254 -18.95 4.12 -10.23
C LYS A 254 -18.19 4.43 -8.96
N TYR A 255 -16.87 4.24 -8.91
CA TYR A 255 -16.12 4.32 -7.66
C TYR A 255 -15.35 5.63 -7.55
N LEU A 256 -14.55 5.98 -8.55
CA LEU A 256 -13.68 7.16 -8.51
C LEU A 256 -14.39 8.50 -8.20
N PRO A 257 -15.60 8.80 -8.72
CA PRO A 257 -16.26 10.09 -8.46
C PRO A 257 -16.57 10.32 -6.97
N HIS A 258 -16.87 9.25 -6.22
CA HIS A 258 -17.25 9.35 -4.80
C HIS A 258 -16.13 9.88 -3.89
N VAL A 259 -14.87 9.79 -4.33
CA VAL A 259 -13.69 10.25 -3.59
C VAL A 259 -13.09 11.51 -4.20
N GLN A 260 -13.23 11.71 -5.51
CA GLN A 260 -12.77 12.93 -6.19
C GLN A 260 -13.67 14.13 -5.93
N GLU A 261 -14.96 13.91 -5.67
CA GLU A 261 -15.93 14.96 -5.34
C GLU A 261 -15.97 15.28 -3.82
N ALA A 262 -15.12 14.64 -3.02
CA ALA A 262 -15.04 14.91 -1.59
C ALA A 262 -14.50 16.32 -1.31
N LYS A 263 -14.73 16.82 -0.08
CA LYS A 263 -14.27 18.16 0.33
C LYS A 263 -12.76 18.31 0.25
N PHE A 264 -12.02 17.26 0.58
CA PHE A 264 -10.57 17.17 0.48
C PHE A 264 -10.21 15.91 -0.30
N PRO A 265 -10.20 15.97 -1.65
CA PRO A 265 -9.93 14.80 -2.47
C PRO A 265 -8.46 14.38 -2.36
N PRO A 266 -8.14 13.10 -2.65
CA PRO A 266 -6.74 12.67 -2.73
C PRO A 266 -6.01 13.40 -3.86
N LYS A 267 -4.71 13.69 -3.68
CA LYS A 267 -3.89 14.34 -4.73
C LYS A 267 -3.74 13.45 -5.96
N THR A 268 -3.70 12.14 -5.77
CA THR A 268 -3.64 11.13 -6.84
C THR A 268 -4.21 9.80 -6.37
N TYR A 269 -4.40 8.87 -7.31
CA TYR A 269 -4.80 7.51 -7.01
C TYR A 269 -4.00 6.49 -7.83
N VAL A 270 -3.91 5.26 -7.33
CA VAL A 270 -3.29 4.10 -7.99
C VAL A 270 -4.20 2.88 -7.86
N CYS A 271 -4.23 2.02 -8.88
CA CYS A 271 -4.95 0.76 -8.87
C CYS A 271 -3.95 -0.40 -8.89
N LEU A 272 -3.89 -1.18 -7.81
CA LEU A 272 -2.93 -2.26 -7.66
C LEU A 272 -3.63 -3.62 -7.84
N SER A 273 -3.19 -4.35 -8.87
CA SER A 273 -3.55 -5.74 -9.15
C SER A 273 -2.36 -6.68 -8.87
N GLY A 274 -2.62 -7.93 -8.50
CA GLY A 274 -1.57 -8.95 -8.45
C GLY A 274 -0.51 -8.69 -7.37
N LEU A 275 -0.91 -8.19 -6.21
CA LEU A 275 -0.02 -7.96 -5.06
C LEU A 275 0.51 -9.27 -4.43
N ASP A 276 -0.06 -10.41 -4.81
CA ASP A 276 0.40 -11.75 -4.49
C ASP A 276 1.62 -12.17 -5.33
N LYS A 277 1.80 -11.60 -6.52
CA LYS A 277 2.91 -11.94 -7.44
C LYS A 277 4.23 -11.36 -6.95
N GLU A 278 5.30 -12.14 -6.98
CA GLU A 278 6.62 -11.72 -6.45
C GLU A 278 7.23 -10.54 -7.23
N ASP A 279 7.03 -10.50 -8.55
CA ASP A 279 7.56 -9.48 -9.47
C ASP A 279 6.89 -8.11 -9.36
N ASN A 280 5.75 -8.01 -8.67
CA ASN A 280 5.08 -6.73 -8.45
C ASN A 280 5.83 -5.91 -7.39
N GLN A 281 6.63 -4.93 -7.82
CA GLN A 281 7.40 -4.03 -6.94
C GLN A 281 6.62 -2.77 -6.52
N CYS A 282 5.33 -2.65 -6.87
CA CYS A 282 4.51 -1.45 -6.62
C CYS A 282 5.12 -0.16 -7.22
N SER A 283 5.79 -0.26 -8.38
CA SER A 283 6.48 0.88 -9.03
C SER A 283 5.53 2.06 -9.30
N GLU A 284 4.32 1.78 -9.78
CA GLU A 284 3.29 2.81 -10.04
C GLU A 284 2.91 3.59 -8.78
N LEU A 285 2.85 2.93 -7.62
CA LEU A 285 2.60 3.60 -6.34
C LEU A 285 3.76 4.54 -5.99
N SER A 286 5.00 4.09 -6.16
CA SER A 286 6.18 4.93 -5.91
C SER A 286 6.22 6.13 -6.85
N GLU A 287 5.96 5.93 -8.15
CA GLU A 287 5.94 6.99 -9.15
C GLU A 287 4.87 8.05 -8.84
N LYS A 288 3.64 7.61 -8.59
CA LYS A 288 2.54 8.52 -8.24
C LYS A 288 2.79 9.23 -6.91
N THR A 289 3.40 8.56 -5.93
CA THR A 289 3.78 9.18 -4.67
C THR A 289 4.83 10.27 -4.89
N MET A 290 5.87 10.01 -5.69
CA MET A 290 6.89 11.03 -5.98
C MET A 290 6.28 12.27 -6.66
N ASN A 291 5.36 12.07 -7.61
CA ASN A 291 4.79 13.15 -8.43
C ASN A 291 3.86 14.11 -7.68
N ILE A 292 3.39 13.75 -6.47
CA ILE A 292 2.52 14.60 -5.64
C ILE A 292 3.27 15.36 -4.53
N LEU A 293 4.57 15.10 -4.36
CA LEU A 293 5.41 15.81 -3.42
C LEU A 293 5.82 17.15 -4.06
N ASP A 294 5.51 18.25 -3.39
CA ASP A 294 5.73 19.61 -3.93
C ASP A 294 7.08 20.22 -3.50
N ASP A 295 7.89 19.48 -2.72
CA ASP A 295 9.17 19.94 -2.16
C ASP A 295 10.32 19.09 -2.70
N ASP A 296 11.32 19.73 -3.33
CA ASP A 296 12.48 19.04 -3.90
C ASP A 296 13.30 18.26 -2.84
N ILE A 297 13.29 18.68 -1.57
CA ILE A 297 13.90 17.96 -0.45
C ILE A 297 13.13 16.67 -0.18
N LEU A 298 11.80 16.73 -0.12
CA LEU A 298 10.95 15.56 0.12
C LEU A 298 11.02 14.56 -1.04
N ILE A 299 11.05 15.06 -2.28
CA ILE A 299 11.24 14.22 -3.47
C ILE A 299 12.59 13.49 -3.36
N ASN A 300 13.68 14.22 -3.09
CA ASN A 300 15.01 13.62 -3.03
C ASN A 300 15.13 12.63 -1.85
N LEU A 301 14.52 12.94 -0.70
CA LEU A 301 14.42 12.00 0.42
C LEU A 301 13.70 10.72 -0.01
N PHE A 302 12.48 10.84 -0.56
CA PHE A 302 11.67 9.71 -1.00
C PHE A 302 12.43 8.84 -2.01
N VAL A 303 12.99 9.46 -3.05
CA VAL A 303 13.76 8.78 -4.09
C VAL A 303 14.96 8.05 -3.48
N SER A 304 15.70 8.66 -2.54
CA SER A 304 16.82 7.99 -1.87
C SER A 304 16.44 6.79 -1.00
N THR A 305 15.16 6.68 -0.61
CA THR A 305 14.62 5.52 0.12
C THR A 305 14.15 4.38 -0.78
N GLN A 306 13.97 4.60 -2.09
CA GLN A 306 13.49 3.60 -3.06
C GLN A 306 14.61 2.62 -3.43
N GLN A 307 14.71 1.50 -2.70
CA GLN A 307 15.71 0.45 -2.98
C GLN A 307 15.37 -0.43 -4.19
N ASN A 308 14.10 -0.47 -4.60
CA ASN A 308 13.60 -1.35 -5.64
C ASN A 308 13.18 -0.64 -6.93
N ASN A 309 13.26 0.69 -6.99
CA ASN A 309 12.84 1.47 -8.15
C ASN A 309 14.02 2.28 -8.70
N LEU A 310 14.91 1.59 -9.42
CA LEU A 310 16.10 2.19 -10.04
C LEU A 310 15.72 3.25 -11.07
N ASP A 311 14.65 3.03 -11.82
CA ASP A 311 14.21 3.93 -12.90
C ASP A 311 13.85 5.31 -12.36
N LEU A 312 13.07 5.37 -11.26
CA LEU A 312 12.70 6.64 -10.62
C LEU A 312 13.90 7.49 -10.23
N CYS A 313 14.89 6.85 -9.66
CA CYS A 313 16.05 7.52 -9.13
C CYS A 313 17.04 7.93 -10.24
N ILE A 314 17.16 7.16 -11.32
CA ILE A 314 17.89 7.57 -12.53
C ILE A 314 17.18 8.77 -13.17
N GLU A 315 15.87 8.67 -13.38
CA GLU A 315 15.05 9.74 -13.97
C GLU A 315 15.20 11.05 -13.17
N ARG A 316 15.13 10.96 -11.83
CA ARG A 316 15.31 12.12 -10.95
C ARG A 316 16.71 12.71 -11.04
N SER A 317 17.75 11.88 -11.06
CA SER A 317 19.14 12.32 -11.20
C SER A 317 19.33 13.11 -12.51
N ILE A 318 18.77 12.60 -13.62
CA ILE A 318 18.80 13.29 -14.92
C ILE A 318 18.05 14.63 -14.86
N LYS A 319 16.85 14.66 -14.28
CA LYS A 319 16.06 15.90 -14.10
C LYS A 319 16.81 16.95 -13.28
N ASN A 320 17.49 16.54 -12.20
CA ASN A 320 18.29 17.44 -11.36
C ASN A 320 19.48 18.04 -12.14
N ILE A 321 20.22 17.23 -12.89
CA ILE A 321 21.36 17.69 -13.70
C ILE A 321 20.91 18.67 -14.77
N TRP A 322 19.76 18.40 -15.40
CA TRP A 322 19.17 19.32 -16.37
C TRP A 322 18.83 20.66 -15.71
N LYS A 323 18.21 20.66 -14.52
CA LYS A 323 17.92 21.90 -13.76
C LYS A 323 19.18 22.72 -13.46
N ILE A 324 20.30 22.07 -13.14
CA ILE A 324 21.59 22.72 -12.81
C ILE A 324 22.31 23.25 -14.07
N GLY A 325 21.87 22.86 -15.27
CA GLY A 325 22.40 23.36 -16.54
C GLY A 325 23.83 22.90 -16.86
N THR A 326 24.37 21.95 -16.08
CA THR A 326 25.76 21.50 -16.19
C THR A 326 25.77 19.99 -16.42
N PHE A 327 25.84 19.58 -17.69
CA PHE A 327 25.83 18.14 -18.04
C PHE A 327 27.26 17.59 -18.09
N SER A 328 27.60 16.70 -17.14
CA SER A 328 28.83 15.91 -17.16
C SER A 328 28.52 14.48 -16.75
N GLN A 329 29.17 13.50 -17.40
CA GLN A 329 29.06 12.09 -17.02
C GLN A 329 29.48 11.87 -15.57
N MET A 330 30.49 12.61 -15.08
CA MET A 330 30.94 12.52 -13.69
C MET A 330 29.88 13.05 -12.72
N LEU A 331 29.16 14.11 -13.09
CA LEU A 331 28.05 14.63 -12.28
C LEU A 331 26.87 13.66 -12.26
N LEU A 332 26.56 13.01 -13.38
CA LEU A 332 25.52 11.97 -13.43
C LEU A 332 25.86 10.77 -12.55
N VAL A 333 27.10 10.29 -12.64
CA VAL A 333 27.58 9.20 -11.79
C VAL A 333 27.58 9.63 -10.33
N TYR A 334 28.02 10.85 -10.00
CA TYR A 334 28.00 11.35 -8.63
C TYR A 334 26.56 11.51 -8.09
N GLU A 335 25.62 12.06 -8.85
CA GLU A 335 24.22 12.20 -8.41
C GLU A 335 23.57 10.84 -8.19
N ILE A 336 23.80 9.87 -9.07
CA ILE A 336 23.35 8.50 -8.86
C ILE A 336 24.04 7.91 -7.61
N ILE A 337 25.34 8.13 -7.43
CA ILE A 337 26.07 7.63 -6.27
C ILE A 337 25.63 8.26 -4.95
N ALA A 338 25.37 9.55 -4.98
CA ALA A 338 24.85 10.24 -3.83
C ALA A 338 23.43 9.73 -3.58
N VAL A 339 22.53 9.67 -4.56
CA VAL A 339 21.11 9.37 -4.31
C VAL A 339 20.85 7.91 -3.93
N PHE A 340 21.68 6.95 -4.36
CA PHE A 340 21.44 5.51 -4.20
C PHE A 340 22.44 4.76 -3.29
N PRO A 341 22.62 5.12 -2.01
CA PRO A 341 23.70 4.58 -1.19
C PRO A 341 23.70 3.05 -1.03
N ASN A 342 22.59 2.38 -1.36
CA ASN A 342 22.41 0.92 -1.26
C ASN A 342 22.89 0.14 -2.50
N PHE A 343 23.45 0.81 -3.51
CA PHE A 343 23.93 0.18 -4.75
C PHE A 343 25.41 -0.25 -4.71
N TRP A 344 26.17 0.15 -3.68
CA TRP A 344 27.57 -0.24 -3.43
C TRP A 344 27.69 -1.00 -2.11
#